data_AF-A0A9D9QN70-F1
#
_entry.id   AF-A0A9D9QN70-F1
#
_cell.length_a   1.000
_cell.length_b   1.000
_cell.length_c   1.000
_cell.angle_alpha   90.00
_cell.angle_beta   90.00
_cell.angle_gamma   90.00
#
_symmetry.space_group_name_H-M   'P 1'
#
loop_
_entity.id
_entity.type
_entity.pdbx_description
1 polymer ?
#
loop_
_entity_poly.entity_id
_entity_poly.type
_entity_poly.pdbx_seq_one_letter_code
_entity_poly.pdbx_strand_id
1 'polypeptide(L)'
;MNALREDKINYANIGLMLITAVLAYFYPFETFLLAYAYLGPLHYLTEISWLHDRNYYSKGKYDFVVLLLVGILLSYAAFAKDFGVSIEVYDYFVKMNLFDKLLVFALFSAVLFALVKNLFVKIVAILFLYVFVSGWLSPDNATSNAESTTVFALTSLVPTLIHVYLFTGLFMLFGSLKTRSVSGMWQMVGFVTVPLLLVFALPVDPKAPISEFGKNAHYAKGDGFYATNISIMDHFNLINDPVYTNSDFVSFVKKKDFKDANAQYNFITKENLNLLTDSLSKIPNKAYLINKQPLNPNFQVDNILQLFAKEGMLDEYQMKPIPAKLFSGFSLEKYASIVYNSTIGIMLMRFIAFAYLYHYLNWFSKTEIIRWHQVPKLRFAAVILLWVVASVFYAYDYSLGLSLLFFLSFSHVLLEFPLNIISIVGIGKESMAIMKNGFKAPTN
;
A
#
# COMPACT_ATOMS: atom_id res chain seq x y z
N MET A 1 13.29 33.10 4.34
CA MET A 1 12.26 33.42 3.32
C MET A 1 11.56 34.69 3.78
N ASN A 2 11.12 35.58 2.89
CA ASN A 2 10.27 36.70 3.31
C ASN A 2 8.91 36.15 3.75
N ALA A 3 8.39 36.54 4.92
CA ALA A 3 7.13 36.03 5.48
C ALA A 3 5.96 36.11 4.49
N LEU A 4 5.87 37.24 3.75
CA LEU A 4 4.86 37.44 2.70
C LEU A 4 4.90 36.40 1.56
N ARG A 5 6.07 35.80 1.31
CA ARG A 5 6.24 34.77 0.28
C ARG A 5 5.89 33.37 0.81
N GLU A 6 6.11 33.14 2.11
CA GLU A 6 5.69 31.90 2.80
C GLU A 6 4.16 31.82 2.85
N ASP A 7 3.50 32.91 3.25
CA ASP A 7 2.04 32.98 3.28
C ASP A 7 1.41 32.67 1.92
N LYS A 8 1.98 33.24 0.84
CA LYS A 8 1.52 32.96 -0.54
C LYS A 8 1.59 31.48 -0.90
N ILE A 9 2.66 30.79 -0.50
CA ILE A 9 2.81 29.34 -0.74
C ILE A 9 1.79 28.55 0.07
N ASN A 10 1.52 28.94 1.32
CA ASN A 10 0.56 28.25 2.17
C ASN A 10 -0.88 28.39 1.64
N TYR A 11 -1.27 29.59 1.21
CA TYR A 11 -2.58 29.81 0.56
C TYR A 11 -2.69 29.11 -0.80
N ALA A 12 -1.62 29.12 -1.61
CA ALA A 12 -1.58 28.36 -2.85
C ALA A 12 -1.78 26.86 -2.59
N ASN A 13 -1.19 26.32 -1.52
CA ASN A 13 -1.38 24.93 -1.13
C ASN A 13 -2.82 24.61 -0.74
N ILE A 14 -3.53 25.51 -0.04
CA ILE A 14 -4.96 25.34 0.22
C ILE A 14 -5.75 25.29 -1.10
N GLY A 15 -5.43 26.18 -2.05
CA GLY A 15 -6.01 26.14 -3.39
C GLY A 15 -5.75 24.81 -4.11
N LEU A 16 -4.52 24.28 -4.03
CA LEU A 16 -4.18 22.97 -4.59
C LEU A 16 -4.96 21.83 -3.93
N MET A 17 -5.20 21.87 -2.61
CA MET A 17 -6.07 20.88 -1.94
C MET A 17 -7.49 20.91 -2.52
N LEU A 18 -8.07 22.10 -2.74
CA LEU A 18 -9.41 22.22 -3.30
C LEU A 18 -9.48 21.70 -4.74
N ILE A 19 -8.48 22.02 -5.57
CA ILE A 19 -8.38 21.49 -6.94
C ILE A 19 -8.27 19.96 -6.91
N THR A 20 -7.41 19.42 -6.06
CA THR A 20 -7.26 17.98 -5.87
C THR A 20 -8.57 17.33 -5.42
N ALA A 21 -9.32 17.96 -4.51
CA ALA A 21 -10.60 17.44 -4.06
C ALA A 21 -11.65 17.42 -5.19
N VAL A 22 -11.69 18.45 -6.05
CA VAL A 22 -12.56 18.48 -7.23
C VAL A 22 -12.22 17.33 -8.18
N LEU A 23 -10.94 17.15 -8.51
CA LEU A 23 -10.49 16.07 -9.40
C LEU A 23 -10.79 14.68 -8.80
N ALA A 24 -10.48 14.48 -7.52
CA ALA A 24 -10.77 13.25 -6.81
C ALA A 24 -12.28 12.96 -6.72
N TYR A 25 -13.12 13.99 -6.59
CA TYR A 25 -14.57 13.82 -6.54
C TYR A 25 -15.16 13.29 -7.86
N PHE A 26 -14.75 13.88 -8.98
CA PHE A 26 -15.28 13.54 -10.31
C PHE A 26 -14.59 12.33 -10.95
N TYR A 27 -13.28 12.18 -10.75
CA TYR A 27 -12.45 11.18 -11.43
C TYR A 27 -11.47 10.51 -10.45
N PRO A 28 -11.96 9.82 -9.39
CA PRO A 28 -11.09 9.31 -8.32
C PRO A 28 -10.02 8.33 -8.85
N PHE A 29 -10.39 7.40 -9.74
CA PHE A 29 -9.45 6.41 -10.27
C PHE A 29 -8.42 7.06 -11.21
N GLU A 30 -8.87 7.83 -12.19
CA GLU A 30 -8.00 8.48 -13.16
C GLU A 30 -7.08 9.51 -12.51
N THR A 31 -7.59 10.28 -11.53
CA THR A 31 -6.77 11.25 -10.76
C THR A 31 -5.63 10.54 -10.05
N PHE A 32 -5.92 9.42 -9.37
CA PHE A 32 -4.90 8.63 -8.71
C PHE A 32 -3.88 8.05 -9.70
N LEU A 33 -4.34 7.44 -10.79
CA LEU A 33 -3.47 6.81 -11.80
C LEU A 33 -2.56 7.86 -12.48
N LEU A 34 -3.10 9.04 -12.80
CA LEU A 34 -2.33 10.13 -13.38
C LEU A 34 -1.28 10.67 -12.39
N ALA A 35 -1.67 10.85 -11.12
CA ALA A 35 -0.75 11.26 -10.07
C ALA A 35 0.39 10.26 -9.93
N TYR A 36 0.05 8.97 -9.78
CA TYR A 36 1.04 7.92 -9.57
C TYR A 36 1.97 7.69 -10.77
N ALA A 37 1.41 7.61 -11.99
CA ALA A 37 2.19 7.28 -13.18
C ALA A 37 3.09 8.42 -13.66
N TYR A 38 2.66 9.68 -13.53
CA TYR A 38 3.37 10.82 -14.12
C TYR A 38 4.00 11.74 -13.09
N LEU A 39 3.27 12.13 -12.03
CA LEU A 39 3.83 12.98 -10.99
C LEU A 39 4.74 12.18 -10.03
N GLY A 40 4.42 10.91 -9.79
CA GLY A 40 5.22 9.99 -8.99
C GLY A 40 6.68 9.92 -9.44
N PRO A 41 7.01 9.45 -10.66
CA PRO A 41 8.40 9.31 -11.09
C PRO A 41 9.18 10.62 -11.05
N LEU A 42 8.54 11.74 -11.40
CA LEU A 42 9.17 13.05 -11.29
C LEU A 42 9.46 13.43 -9.84
N HIS A 43 8.52 13.15 -8.93
CA HIS A 43 8.69 13.36 -7.50
C HIS A 43 9.84 12.49 -6.97
N TYR A 44 9.84 11.18 -7.23
CA TYR A 44 10.86 10.25 -6.72
C TYR A 44 12.27 10.67 -7.13
N LEU A 45 12.46 11.05 -8.40
CA LEU A 45 13.76 11.49 -8.94
C LEU A 45 14.24 12.81 -8.31
N THR A 46 13.33 13.78 -8.15
CA THR A 46 13.68 15.08 -7.55
C THR A 46 13.91 14.97 -6.05
N GLU A 47 13.14 14.12 -5.36
CA GLU A 47 13.25 13.87 -3.93
C GLU A 47 14.51 13.11 -3.57
N ILE A 48 14.84 12.01 -4.26
CA ILE A 48 16.07 11.26 -4.00
C ILE A 48 17.29 12.17 -4.17
N SER A 49 17.32 13.01 -5.21
CA SER A 49 18.39 14.01 -5.39
C SER A 49 18.44 15.00 -4.23
N TRP A 50 17.28 15.49 -3.76
CA TRP A 50 17.20 16.45 -2.66
C TRP A 50 17.59 15.86 -1.30
N LEU A 51 17.21 14.61 -1.05
CA LEU A 51 17.60 13.84 0.13
C LEU A 51 19.10 13.57 0.12
N HIS A 52 19.67 13.23 -1.03
CA HIS A 52 21.11 12.99 -1.18
C HIS A 52 21.93 14.22 -0.76
N ASP A 53 21.54 15.42 -1.23
CA ASP A 53 22.21 16.68 -0.86
C ASP A 53 22.11 16.99 0.64
N ARG A 54 21.22 16.31 1.39
CA ARG A 54 21.01 16.43 2.85
C ARG A 54 21.45 15.21 3.63
N ASN A 55 22.26 14.34 3.01
CA ASN A 55 22.71 13.08 3.61
C ASN A 55 21.52 12.23 4.15
N TYR A 56 20.39 12.24 3.44
CA TYR A 56 19.18 11.50 3.80
C TYR A 56 18.70 11.72 5.24
N TYR A 57 19.03 12.87 5.86
CA TYR A 57 18.72 13.15 7.26
C TYR A 57 19.28 12.12 8.27
N SER A 58 20.26 11.31 7.87
CA SER A 58 20.94 10.36 8.73
C SER A 58 22.19 10.97 9.38
N LYS A 59 22.64 10.36 10.49
CA LYS A 59 23.86 10.77 11.20
C LYS A 59 25.14 10.24 10.56
N GLY A 60 25.08 9.08 9.88
CA GLY A 60 26.20 8.49 9.16
C GLY A 60 26.13 8.73 7.65
N LYS A 61 27.28 8.97 7.02
CA LYS A 61 27.39 9.23 5.57
C LYS A 61 26.85 8.09 4.69
N TYR A 62 26.98 6.84 5.16
CA TYR A 62 26.61 5.64 4.41
C TYR A 62 25.39 4.91 4.98
N ASP A 63 24.70 5.49 5.96
CA ASP A 63 23.53 4.85 6.58
C ASP A 63 22.42 4.56 5.54
N PHE A 64 22.28 5.42 4.52
CA PHE A 64 21.31 5.25 3.45
C PHE A 64 21.55 4.00 2.58
N VAL A 65 22.78 3.46 2.55
CA VAL A 65 23.12 2.29 1.74
C VAL A 65 22.34 1.05 2.20
N VAL A 66 22.09 0.92 3.52
CA VAL A 66 21.28 -0.19 4.05
C VAL A 66 19.86 -0.12 3.51
N LEU A 67 19.26 1.07 3.51
CA LEU A 67 17.90 1.31 3.00
C LEU A 67 17.83 1.07 1.48
N LEU A 68 18.86 1.48 0.74
CA LEU A 68 18.98 1.23 -0.69
C LEU A 68 19.09 -0.27 -1.00
N LEU A 69 19.90 -1.02 -0.24
CA LEU A 69 20.03 -2.47 -0.40
C LEU A 69 18.71 -3.19 -0.14
N VAL A 70 17.95 -2.77 0.88
CA VAL A 70 16.59 -3.28 1.12
C VAL A 70 15.70 -3.00 -0.09
N GLY A 71 15.72 -1.78 -0.63
CA GLY A 71 14.98 -1.42 -1.84
C GLY A 71 15.35 -2.30 -3.03
N ILE A 72 16.64 -2.57 -3.25
CA ILE A 72 17.13 -3.48 -4.30
C ILE A 72 16.59 -4.89 -4.10
N LEU A 73 16.67 -5.45 -2.89
CA LEU A 73 16.21 -6.82 -2.60
C LEU A 73 14.71 -6.98 -2.85
N LEU A 74 13.90 -6.05 -2.36
CA LEU A 74 12.44 -6.07 -2.55
C LEU A 74 12.07 -5.93 -4.02
N SER A 75 12.78 -5.06 -4.74
CA SER A 75 12.53 -4.83 -6.17
C SER A 75 12.98 -6.00 -7.03
N TYR A 76 14.09 -6.65 -6.67
CA TYR A 76 14.54 -7.86 -7.34
C TYR A 76 13.52 -8.99 -7.20
N ALA A 77 12.97 -9.19 -6.00
CA ALA A 77 11.94 -10.20 -5.78
C ALA A 77 10.65 -9.91 -6.56
N ALA A 78 10.20 -8.65 -6.61
CA ALA A 78 9.06 -8.25 -7.43
C ALA A 78 9.33 -8.47 -8.93
N PHE A 79 10.48 -7.99 -9.42
CA PHE A 79 10.90 -8.14 -10.82
C PHE A 79 11.02 -9.63 -11.23
N ALA A 80 11.54 -10.47 -10.35
CA ALA A 80 11.71 -11.91 -10.61
C ALA A 80 10.39 -12.61 -10.92
N LYS A 81 9.30 -12.21 -10.25
CA LYS A 81 7.93 -12.67 -10.50
C LYS A 81 7.43 -12.13 -11.84
N ASP A 82 7.48 -10.81 -12.02
CA ASP A 82 6.82 -10.12 -13.14
C ASP A 82 7.41 -10.50 -14.51
N PHE A 83 8.71 -10.82 -14.56
CA PHE A 83 9.41 -11.22 -15.79
C PHE A 83 9.72 -12.72 -15.86
N GLY A 84 9.33 -13.51 -14.86
CA GLY A 84 9.54 -14.96 -14.82
C GLY A 84 11.02 -15.40 -14.77
N VAL A 85 11.94 -14.51 -14.37
CA VAL A 85 13.40 -14.76 -14.40
C VAL A 85 13.85 -15.65 -13.24
N SER A 86 13.19 -15.59 -12.08
CA SER A 86 13.60 -16.34 -10.88
C SER A 86 12.42 -16.56 -9.92
N ILE A 87 11.39 -17.27 -10.36
CA ILE A 87 10.16 -17.52 -9.58
C ILE A 87 10.48 -18.15 -8.21
N GLU A 88 11.48 -19.03 -8.12
CA GLU A 88 11.94 -19.62 -6.85
C GLU A 88 12.35 -18.58 -5.80
N VAL A 89 12.95 -17.46 -6.22
CA VAL A 89 13.32 -16.36 -5.32
C VAL A 89 12.07 -15.69 -4.77
N TYR A 90 11.09 -15.42 -5.63
CA TYR A 90 9.82 -14.84 -5.21
C TYR A 90 9.08 -15.76 -4.23
N ASP A 91 8.98 -17.05 -4.57
CA ASP A 91 8.33 -18.05 -3.71
C ASP A 91 9.03 -18.16 -2.35
N TYR A 92 10.36 -18.06 -2.32
CA TYR A 92 11.12 -18.01 -1.07
C TYR A 92 10.81 -16.73 -0.27
N PHE A 93 10.76 -15.57 -0.91
CA PHE A 93 10.39 -14.30 -0.26
C PHE A 93 9.00 -14.36 0.36
N VAL A 94 8.02 -14.92 -0.36
CA VAL A 94 6.65 -15.12 0.14
C VAL A 94 6.65 -16.11 1.30
N LYS A 95 7.24 -17.30 1.11
CA LYS A 95 7.26 -18.37 2.12
C LYS A 95 7.91 -17.93 3.43
N MET A 96 9.00 -17.16 3.35
CA MET A 96 9.76 -16.71 4.51
C MET A 96 9.29 -15.35 5.04
N ASN A 97 8.23 -14.78 4.46
CA ASN A 97 7.72 -13.44 4.73
C ASN A 97 8.80 -12.34 4.70
N LEU A 98 9.67 -12.37 3.69
CA LEU A 98 10.80 -11.44 3.59
C LEU A 98 10.37 -10.02 3.21
N PHE A 99 9.28 -9.86 2.46
CA PHE A 99 8.76 -8.53 2.10
C PHE A 99 8.46 -7.69 3.35
N ASP A 100 7.63 -8.22 4.24
CA ASP A 100 7.25 -7.56 5.49
C ASP A 100 8.46 -7.35 6.40
N LYS A 101 9.30 -8.38 6.57
CA LYS A 101 10.49 -8.32 7.42
C LYS A 101 11.44 -7.21 6.99
N LEU A 102 11.75 -7.16 5.70
CA LEU A 102 12.69 -6.18 5.14
C LEU A 102 12.15 -4.75 5.25
N LEU A 103 10.85 -4.56 5.00
CA LEU A 103 10.20 -3.26 5.13
C LEU A 103 10.20 -2.76 6.60
N VAL A 104 9.75 -3.59 7.54
CA VAL A 104 9.71 -3.24 8.97
C VAL A 104 11.12 -3.05 9.51
N PHE A 105 12.07 -3.88 9.09
CA PHE A 105 13.48 -3.73 9.43
C PHE A 105 14.05 -2.39 8.93
N ALA A 106 13.74 -1.97 7.70
CA ALA A 106 14.18 -0.69 7.16
C ALA A 106 13.58 0.50 7.93
N LEU A 107 12.29 0.45 8.24
CA LEU A 107 11.62 1.49 9.02
C LEU A 107 12.25 1.66 10.40
N PHE A 108 12.46 0.58 11.14
CA PHE A 108 13.06 0.64 12.47
C PHE A 108 14.56 0.99 12.42
N SER A 109 15.29 0.52 11.41
CA SER A 109 16.69 0.92 11.19
C SER A 109 16.82 2.41 10.91
N ALA A 110 15.86 3.02 10.20
CA ALA A 110 15.84 4.45 9.93
C ALA A 110 15.78 5.31 11.21
N VAL A 111 15.16 4.81 12.30
CA VAL A 111 15.19 5.47 13.61
C VAL A 111 16.63 5.57 14.13
N LEU A 112 17.40 4.48 14.04
CA LEU A 112 18.80 4.45 14.45
C LEU A 112 19.64 5.37 13.56
N PHE A 113 19.42 5.36 12.26
CA PHE A 113 20.13 6.22 11.31
C PHE A 113 19.85 7.71 11.54
N ALA A 114 18.62 8.08 11.87
CA ALA A 114 18.24 9.46 12.15
C ALA A 114 18.82 9.98 13.48
N LEU A 115 18.90 9.13 14.51
CA LEU A 115 19.13 9.59 15.90
C LEU A 115 20.51 9.22 16.47
N VAL A 116 21.14 8.13 15.99
CA VAL A 116 22.35 7.58 16.60
C VAL A 116 23.59 7.87 15.76
N LYS A 117 24.57 8.59 16.33
CA LYS A 117 25.85 8.88 15.66
C LYS A 117 26.87 7.74 15.80
N ASN A 118 26.91 7.07 16.95
CA ASN A 118 27.90 6.04 17.25
C ASN A 118 27.67 4.76 16.42
N LEU A 119 28.66 4.37 15.62
CA LEU A 119 28.56 3.22 14.71
C LEU A 119 28.43 1.89 15.45
N PHE A 120 29.16 1.69 16.55
CA PHE A 120 29.11 0.44 17.32
C PHE A 120 27.72 0.21 17.92
N VAL A 121 27.14 1.26 18.53
CA VAL A 121 25.76 1.21 19.05
C VAL A 121 24.78 0.89 17.93
N LYS A 122 24.94 1.50 16.75
CA LYS A 122 24.10 1.19 15.58
C LYS A 122 24.19 -0.27 15.16
N ILE A 123 25.40 -0.82 15.01
CA ILE A 123 25.58 -2.22 14.60
C ILE A 123 24.93 -3.17 15.60
N VAL A 124 25.20 -2.99 16.90
CA VAL A 124 24.61 -3.84 17.94
C VAL A 124 23.08 -3.74 17.94
N ALA A 125 22.53 -2.52 17.88
CA ALA A 125 21.08 -2.33 17.85
C ALA A 125 20.43 -2.92 16.59
N ILE A 126 21.09 -2.83 15.43
CA ILE A 126 20.62 -3.44 14.18
C ILE A 126 20.60 -4.96 14.27
N LEU A 127 21.59 -5.58 14.92
CA LEU A 127 21.60 -7.03 15.14
C LEU A 127 20.44 -7.47 16.02
N PHE A 128 20.18 -6.77 17.14
CA PHE A 128 19.00 -7.04 17.97
C PHE A 128 17.70 -6.84 17.20
N LEU A 129 17.63 -5.78 16.38
CA LEU A 129 16.48 -5.48 15.55
C LEU A 129 16.21 -6.59 14.53
N TYR A 130 17.26 -7.11 13.88
CA TYR A 130 17.15 -8.22 12.93
C TYR A 130 16.55 -9.46 13.60
N VAL A 131 17.03 -9.84 14.79
CA VAL A 131 16.52 -11.00 15.54
C VAL A 131 15.06 -10.78 15.93
N PHE A 132 14.74 -9.58 16.45
CA PHE A 132 13.38 -9.23 16.85
C PHE A 132 12.39 -9.30 15.67
N VAL A 133 12.69 -8.61 14.56
CA VAL A 133 11.80 -8.57 13.38
C VAL A 133 11.68 -9.96 12.73
N SER A 134 12.77 -10.72 12.67
CA SER A 134 12.76 -12.08 12.11
C SER A 134 11.88 -13.04 12.89
N GLY A 135 11.89 -12.94 14.23
CA GLY A 135 11.02 -13.73 15.10
C GLY A 135 9.57 -13.24 15.09
N TRP A 136 9.34 -11.92 15.16
CA TRP A 136 7.99 -11.36 15.19
C TRP A 136 7.20 -11.67 13.92
N LEU A 137 7.82 -11.49 12.75
CA LEU A 137 7.20 -11.72 11.45
C LEU A 137 7.52 -13.10 10.87
N SER A 138 7.86 -14.08 11.72
CA SER A 138 8.11 -15.46 11.28
C SER A 138 6.85 -16.08 10.64
N PRO A 139 7.00 -17.06 9.74
CA PRO A 139 5.85 -17.78 9.19
C PRO A 139 4.98 -18.45 10.26
N ASP A 140 5.57 -18.86 11.39
CA ASP A 140 4.85 -19.46 12.51
C ASP A 140 3.83 -18.50 13.16
N ASN A 141 4.07 -17.19 13.05
CA ASN A 141 3.19 -16.14 13.57
C ASN A 141 2.19 -15.62 12.51
N ALA A 142 2.12 -16.21 11.32
CA ALA A 142 1.35 -15.67 10.18
C ALA A 142 -0.14 -15.44 10.51
N THR A 143 -0.80 -16.37 11.21
CA THR A 143 -2.22 -16.23 11.57
C THR A 143 -2.46 -15.04 12.50
N SER A 144 -1.65 -14.91 13.56
CA SER A 144 -1.73 -13.79 14.50
C SER A 144 -1.40 -12.45 13.82
N ASN A 145 -0.40 -12.45 12.93
CA ASN A 145 0.01 -11.26 12.20
C ASN A 145 -1.03 -10.81 11.15
N ALA A 146 -1.78 -11.74 10.55
CA ALA A 146 -2.82 -11.42 9.57
C ALA A 146 -3.97 -10.59 10.16
N GLU A 147 -4.31 -10.81 11.43
CA GLU A 147 -5.36 -10.03 12.13
C GLU A 147 -4.81 -8.75 12.79
N SER A 148 -3.49 -8.62 12.88
CA SER A 148 -2.84 -7.52 13.59
C SER A 148 -2.92 -6.21 12.80
N THR A 149 -3.67 -5.26 13.34
CA THR A 149 -3.73 -3.90 12.78
C THR A 149 -2.37 -3.19 12.79
N THR A 150 -1.51 -3.51 13.77
CA THR A 150 -0.15 -2.97 13.80
C THR A 150 0.68 -3.50 12.65
N VAL A 151 0.63 -4.81 12.38
CA VAL A 151 1.39 -5.40 11.26
C VAL A 151 0.84 -4.87 9.94
N PHE A 152 -0.48 -4.87 9.75
CA PHE A 152 -1.12 -4.30 8.56
C PHE A 152 -0.72 -2.83 8.32
N ALA A 153 -0.73 -2.00 9.38
CA ALA A 153 -0.31 -0.62 9.27
C ALA A 153 1.16 -0.51 8.84
N LEU A 154 2.05 -1.31 9.42
CA LEU A 154 3.48 -1.28 9.14
C LEU A 154 3.86 -1.83 7.75
N THR A 155 3.15 -2.83 7.25
CA THR A 155 3.51 -3.53 6.01
C THR A 155 2.73 -3.01 4.79
N SER A 156 1.46 -2.61 5.00
CA SER A 156 0.59 -2.15 3.92
C SER A 156 0.43 -0.62 3.91
N LEU A 157 0.13 0.00 5.06
CA LEU A 157 -0.18 1.44 5.11
C LEU A 157 1.07 2.32 5.08
N VAL A 158 2.17 1.95 5.77
CA VAL A 158 3.45 2.70 5.79
C VAL A 158 3.94 3.05 4.39
N PRO A 159 4.14 2.08 3.47
CA PRO A 159 4.64 2.41 2.13
C PRO A 159 3.58 3.04 1.21
N THR A 160 2.32 3.09 1.64
CA THR A 160 1.21 3.65 0.86
C THR A 160 0.66 4.91 1.54
N LEU A 161 -0.51 4.83 2.17
CA LEU A 161 -1.27 5.95 2.74
C LEU A 161 -0.56 6.68 3.88
N ILE A 162 0.15 5.98 4.76
CA ILE A 162 0.90 6.63 5.83
C ILE A 162 2.03 7.48 5.24
N HIS A 163 2.78 6.99 4.25
CA HIS A 163 3.80 7.80 3.58
C HIS A 163 3.18 8.99 2.84
N VAL A 164 2.24 8.74 1.91
CA VAL A 164 1.73 9.84 1.08
C VAL A 164 0.84 10.84 1.84
N TYR A 165 0.14 10.43 2.90
CA TYR A 165 -0.77 11.32 3.64
C TYR A 165 -0.27 11.69 5.03
N LEU A 166 0.01 10.71 5.90
CA LEU A 166 0.37 10.98 7.29
C LEU A 166 1.75 11.67 7.40
N PHE A 167 2.78 11.12 6.75
CA PHE A 167 4.11 11.72 6.76
C PHE A 167 4.15 13.07 6.04
N THR A 168 3.41 13.24 4.94
CA THR A 168 3.18 14.55 4.32
C THR A 168 2.62 15.58 5.31
N GLY A 169 1.57 15.21 6.05
CA GLY A 169 0.97 16.06 7.06
C GLY A 169 1.91 16.39 8.22
N LEU A 170 2.67 15.40 8.70
CA LEU A 170 3.66 15.60 9.76
C LEU A 170 4.81 16.51 9.30
N PHE A 171 5.30 16.35 8.07
CA PHE A 171 6.32 17.23 7.51
C PHE A 171 5.81 18.67 7.34
N MET A 172 4.57 18.85 6.88
CA MET A 172 3.91 20.16 6.79
C MET A 172 3.70 20.81 8.16
N LEU A 173 3.25 20.04 9.15
CA LEU A 173 3.08 20.50 10.52
C LEU A 173 4.42 20.88 11.12
N PHE A 174 5.46 20.05 10.96
CA PHE A 174 6.80 20.36 11.43
C PHE A 174 7.31 21.69 10.87
N GLY A 175 7.15 21.90 9.56
CA GLY A 175 7.51 23.17 8.90
C GLY A 175 6.78 24.36 9.50
N SER A 176 5.46 24.27 9.63
CA SER A 176 4.59 25.34 10.15
C SER A 176 4.90 25.67 11.61
N LEU A 177 5.14 24.66 12.43
CA LEU A 177 5.55 24.85 13.83
C LEU A 177 6.92 25.53 13.85
N LYS A 178 7.92 25.00 13.14
CA LYS A 178 9.29 25.52 13.13
C LYS A 178 9.37 27.00 12.72
N THR A 179 8.61 27.42 11.71
CA THR A 179 8.58 28.83 11.25
C THR A 179 7.58 29.70 12.02
N ARG A 180 6.76 29.09 12.89
CA ARG A 180 5.66 29.75 13.62
C ARG A 180 4.69 30.42 12.65
N SER A 181 4.37 29.72 11.57
CA SER A 181 3.52 30.19 10.49
C SER A 181 2.04 29.98 10.81
N VAL A 182 1.30 31.08 11.00
CA VAL A 182 -0.16 31.04 11.21
C VAL A 182 -0.88 30.56 9.95
N SER A 183 -0.47 31.03 8.77
CA SER A 183 -1.02 30.57 7.50
C SER A 183 -0.71 29.08 7.25
N GLY A 184 0.45 28.59 7.68
CA GLY A 184 0.79 27.16 7.65
C GLY A 184 -0.10 26.31 8.56
N MET A 185 -0.51 26.84 9.72
CA MET A 185 -1.50 26.17 10.58
C MET A 185 -2.89 26.11 9.92
N TRP A 186 -3.32 27.17 9.23
CA TRP A 186 -4.55 27.12 8.42
C TRP A 186 -4.45 26.14 7.25
N GLN A 187 -3.28 26.04 6.61
CA GLN A 187 -3.04 24.99 5.63
C GLN A 187 -3.19 23.60 6.26
N MET A 188 -2.71 23.37 7.48
CA MET A 188 -2.93 22.10 8.19
C MET A 188 -4.42 21.83 8.49
N VAL A 189 -5.20 22.86 8.86
CA VAL A 189 -6.65 22.72 9.00
C VAL A 189 -7.28 22.29 7.68
N GLY A 190 -6.93 22.93 6.56
CA GLY A 190 -7.36 22.54 5.22
C GLY A 190 -6.98 21.09 4.87
N PHE A 191 -5.74 20.72 5.17
CA PHE A 191 -5.21 19.37 4.89
C PHE A 191 -6.03 18.27 5.56
N VAL A 192 -6.54 18.50 6.77
CA VAL A 192 -7.39 17.54 7.49
C VAL A 192 -8.85 17.64 7.05
N THR A 193 -9.40 18.86 6.93
CA THR A 193 -10.83 19.07 6.73
C THR A 193 -11.31 18.79 5.30
N VAL A 194 -10.53 19.16 4.29
CA VAL A 194 -10.89 18.97 2.87
C VAL A 194 -11.15 17.51 2.51
N PRO A 195 -10.25 16.54 2.80
CA PRO A 195 -10.53 15.14 2.50
C PRO A 195 -11.69 14.58 3.32
N LEU A 196 -11.89 15.03 4.57
CA LEU A 196 -13.06 14.61 5.36
C LEU A 196 -14.38 15.05 4.71
N LEU A 197 -14.45 16.30 4.22
CA LEU A 197 -15.62 16.79 3.48
C LEU A 197 -15.81 16.04 2.16
N LEU A 198 -14.72 15.82 1.41
CA LEU A 198 -14.73 15.08 0.15
C LEU A 198 -15.31 13.66 0.31
N VAL A 199 -14.94 12.98 1.40
CA VAL A 199 -15.30 11.59 1.65
C VAL A 199 -16.68 11.46 2.28
N PHE A 200 -16.97 12.26 3.32
CA PHE A 200 -18.15 12.04 4.16
C PHE A 200 -19.31 13.02 3.91
N ALA A 201 -19.05 14.21 3.33
CA ALA A 201 -20.08 15.21 3.11
C ALA A 201 -20.63 15.23 1.67
N LEU A 202 -19.80 14.87 0.68
CA LEU A 202 -20.20 14.90 -0.73
C LEU A 202 -20.87 13.58 -1.17
N PRO A 203 -21.92 13.65 -2.01
CA PRO A 203 -22.65 12.46 -2.43
C PRO A 203 -21.79 11.53 -3.28
N VAL A 204 -22.13 10.24 -3.24
CA VAL A 204 -21.49 9.19 -4.03
C VAL A 204 -22.50 8.63 -5.01
N ASP A 205 -22.12 8.55 -6.29
CA ASP A 205 -22.90 7.85 -7.31
C ASP A 205 -22.24 6.50 -7.63
N PRO A 206 -22.76 5.37 -7.11
CA PRO A 206 -22.19 4.05 -7.36
C PRO A 206 -22.35 3.57 -8.81
N LYS A 207 -23.17 4.25 -9.61
CA LYS A 207 -23.41 3.97 -11.02
C LYS A 207 -22.55 4.82 -11.96
N ALA A 208 -21.72 5.72 -11.42
CA ALA A 208 -20.82 6.53 -12.21
C ALA A 208 -19.94 5.62 -13.08
N PRO A 209 -19.88 5.85 -14.41
CA PRO A 209 -19.06 5.04 -15.28
C PRO A 209 -17.58 5.31 -14.99
N ILE A 210 -16.80 4.25 -14.86
CA ILE A 210 -15.34 4.33 -14.78
C ILE A 210 -14.80 3.92 -16.15
N SER A 211 -13.81 4.65 -16.64
CA SER A 211 -13.20 4.35 -17.93
C SER A 211 -12.61 2.94 -17.94
N GLU A 212 -12.67 2.28 -19.10
CA GLU A 212 -12.07 0.95 -19.26
C GLU A 212 -10.56 0.99 -19.01
N PHE A 213 -9.91 2.06 -19.49
CA PHE A 213 -8.52 2.36 -19.17
C PHE A 213 -8.30 2.45 -17.64
N GLY A 214 -9.13 3.22 -16.92
CA GLY A 214 -9.03 3.37 -15.47
C GLY A 214 -9.15 2.05 -14.73
N LYS A 215 -10.09 1.18 -15.11
CA LYS A 215 -10.24 -0.17 -14.51
C LYS A 215 -9.03 -1.06 -14.79
N ASN A 216 -8.57 -1.09 -16.05
CA ASN A 216 -7.46 -1.94 -16.47
C ASN A 216 -6.14 -1.50 -15.85
N ALA A 217 -5.86 -0.20 -15.80
CA ALA A 217 -4.68 0.36 -15.16
C ALA A 217 -4.71 0.23 -13.63
N HIS A 218 -5.88 0.38 -13.00
CA HIS A 218 -6.02 0.20 -11.55
C HIS A 218 -5.84 -1.27 -11.13
N TYR A 219 -6.30 -2.22 -11.95
CA TYR A 219 -6.07 -3.65 -11.71
C TYR A 219 -4.65 -4.10 -12.08
N ALA A 220 -4.08 -3.57 -13.16
CA ALA A 220 -2.74 -3.85 -13.68
C ALA A 220 -2.35 -5.34 -13.65
N LYS A 221 -3.17 -6.19 -14.27
CA LYS A 221 -2.98 -7.66 -14.34
C LYS A 221 -2.95 -8.39 -12.98
N GLY A 222 -3.36 -7.72 -11.90
CA GLY A 222 -3.38 -8.26 -10.53
C GLY A 222 -2.32 -7.65 -9.61
N ASP A 223 -1.38 -6.88 -10.16
CA ASP A 223 -0.29 -6.23 -9.40
C ASP A 223 -0.56 -4.74 -9.12
N GLY A 224 -1.74 -4.24 -9.52
CA GLY A 224 -2.15 -2.85 -9.34
C GLY A 224 -2.76 -2.53 -7.98
N PHE A 225 -3.19 -1.28 -7.83
CA PHE A 225 -3.73 -0.71 -6.59
C PHE A 225 -5.11 -1.25 -6.19
N TYR A 226 -5.77 -2.00 -7.08
CA TYR A 226 -6.97 -2.74 -6.77
C TYR A 226 -6.84 -3.60 -5.49
N ALA A 227 -5.73 -4.33 -5.35
CA ALA A 227 -5.47 -5.18 -4.18
C ALA A 227 -5.32 -4.36 -2.89
N THR A 228 -4.75 -3.15 -2.97
CA THR A 228 -4.59 -2.25 -1.83
C THR A 228 -5.95 -1.71 -1.35
N ASN A 229 -6.83 -1.30 -2.26
CA ASN A 229 -8.15 -0.79 -1.87
C ASN A 229 -8.95 -1.86 -1.13
N ILE A 230 -8.97 -3.07 -1.69
CA ILE A 230 -9.75 -4.15 -1.12
C ILE A 230 -9.14 -4.66 0.18
N SER A 231 -7.81 -4.73 0.31
CA SER A 231 -7.17 -5.13 1.57
C SER A 231 -7.44 -4.14 2.71
N ILE A 232 -7.47 -2.83 2.42
CA ILE A 232 -7.87 -1.82 3.41
C ILE A 232 -9.32 -2.02 3.84
N MET A 233 -10.23 -2.18 2.88
CA MET A 233 -11.65 -2.37 3.21
C MET A 233 -11.90 -3.67 3.97
N ASP A 234 -11.20 -4.74 3.60
CA ASP A 234 -11.29 -6.05 4.26
C ASP A 234 -10.75 -6.00 5.69
N HIS A 235 -9.54 -5.47 5.88
CA HIS A 235 -8.88 -5.39 7.20
C HIS A 235 -9.71 -4.62 8.23
N PHE A 236 -10.40 -3.57 7.79
CA PHE A 236 -11.26 -2.77 8.66
C PHE A 236 -12.73 -3.22 8.68
N ASN A 237 -13.06 -4.41 8.14
CA ASN A 237 -14.42 -4.96 8.08
C ASN A 237 -15.45 -3.99 7.46
N LEU A 238 -15.04 -3.24 6.43
CA LEU A 238 -15.87 -2.25 5.74
C LEU A 238 -16.72 -2.86 4.61
N ILE A 239 -16.53 -4.14 4.32
CA ILE A 239 -17.18 -4.86 3.23
C ILE A 239 -17.72 -6.19 3.74
N ASN A 240 -18.76 -6.69 3.07
CA ASN A 240 -19.18 -8.07 3.22
C ASN A 240 -18.45 -8.90 2.16
N ASP A 241 -17.65 -9.87 2.60
CA ASP A 241 -16.95 -10.76 1.69
C ASP A 241 -17.94 -11.53 0.79
N PRO A 242 -17.73 -11.49 -0.55
CA PRO A 242 -18.33 -12.46 -1.44
C PRO A 242 -18.04 -13.88 -0.96
N VAL A 243 -19.02 -14.76 -1.10
CA VAL A 243 -18.93 -16.14 -0.62
C VAL A 243 -18.41 -17.08 -1.70
N TYR A 244 -17.81 -18.19 -1.29
CA TYR A 244 -17.53 -19.34 -2.15
C TYR A 244 -18.85 -20.05 -2.48
N THR A 245 -19.17 -20.14 -3.76
CA THR A 245 -20.45 -20.62 -4.28
C THR A 245 -20.38 -22.08 -4.72
N ASN A 246 -21.55 -22.69 -4.91
CA ASN A 246 -21.67 -24.02 -5.49
C ASN A 246 -21.04 -24.10 -6.90
N SER A 247 -21.17 -23.07 -7.73
CA SER A 247 -20.49 -23.00 -9.03
C SER A 247 -18.96 -22.97 -8.91
N ASP A 248 -18.42 -22.31 -7.88
CA ASP A 248 -16.98 -22.29 -7.63
C ASP A 248 -16.47 -23.69 -7.28
N PHE A 249 -17.19 -24.41 -6.40
CA PHE A 249 -16.87 -25.78 -6.02
C PHE A 249 -16.89 -26.72 -7.24
N VAL A 250 -17.97 -26.65 -8.05
CA VAL A 250 -18.10 -27.45 -9.28
C VAL A 250 -16.96 -27.17 -10.25
N SER A 251 -16.50 -25.92 -10.35
CA SER A 251 -15.37 -25.55 -11.20
C SER A 251 -14.04 -26.05 -10.64
N PHE A 252 -13.88 -25.99 -9.31
CA PHE A 252 -12.69 -26.49 -8.62
C PHE A 252 -12.48 -28.00 -8.84
N VAL A 253 -13.51 -28.82 -8.64
CA VAL A 253 -13.40 -30.29 -8.79
C VAL A 253 -13.15 -30.75 -10.23
N LYS A 254 -13.36 -29.86 -11.22
CA LYS A 254 -13.05 -30.14 -12.62
C LYS A 254 -11.57 -29.91 -12.97
N LYS A 255 -10.83 -29.16 -12.14
CA LYS A 255 -9.40 -28.87 -12.34
C LYS A 255 -8.58 -30.15 -12.34
N LYS A 256 -7.51 -30.18 -13.14
CA LYS A 256 -6.61 -31.33 -13.26
C LYS A 256 -5.99 -31.67 -11.91
N ASP A 257 -5.48 -30.68 -11.18
CA ASP A 257 -4.83 -30.88 -9.89
C ASP A 257 -5.73 -31.59 -8.88
N PHE A 258 -7.02 -31.22 -8.85
CA PHE A 258 -8.00 -31.91 -8.01
C PHE A 258 -8.20 -33.36 -8.46
N LYS A 259 -8.34 -33.61 -9.76
CA LYS A 259 -8.54 -34.97 -10.29
C LYS A 259 -7.34 -35.86 -9.98
N ASP A 260 -6.12 -35.35 -10.15
CA ASP A 260 -4.88 -36.06 -9.89
C ASP A 260 -4.75 -36.36 -8.39
N ALA A 261 -5.01 -35.36 -7.53
CA ALA A 261 -5.00 -35.55 -6.08
C ALA A 261 -6.10 -36.53 -5.62
N ASN A 262 -7.32 -36.43 -6.15
CA ASN A 262 -8.41 -37.34 -5.82
C ASN A 262 -8.14 -38.77 -6.32
N ALA A 263 -7.46 -38.94 -7.45
CA ALA A 263 -7.03 -40.26 -7.92
C ALA A 263 -5.95 -40.88 -7.01
N GLN A 264 -5.04 -40.05 -6.48
CA GLN A 264 -3.96 -40.48 -5.60
C GLN A 264 -4.45 -40.84 -4.19
N TYR A 265 -5.30 -39.99 -3.60
CA TYR A 265 -5.70 -40.10 -2.19
C TYR A 265 -7.12 -40.61 -1.99
N ASN A 266 -7.90 -40.78 -3.07
CA ASN A 266 -9.27 -41.31 -3.06
C ASN A 266 -10.20 -40.60 -2.07
N PHE A 267 -10.19 -39.27 -2.08
CA PHE A 267 -10.99 -38.45 -1.16
C PHE A 267 -12.50 -38.65 -1.35
N ILE A 268 -12.96 -38.79 -2.60
CA ILE A 268 -14.35 -39.05 -2.97
C ILE A 268 -14.43 -39.94 -4.21
N THR A 269 -15.36 -40.89 -4.21
CA THR A 269 -15.60 -41.77 -5.37
C THR A 269 -16.13 -40.97 -6.56
N LYS A 270 -15.83 -41.43 -7.79
CA LYS A 270 -16.29 -40.76 -9.02
C LYS A 270 -17.81 -40.64 -9.09
N GLU A 271 -18.54 -41.66 -8.65
CA GLU A 271 -20.00 -41.67 -8.64
C GLU A 271 -20.58 -40.62 -7.66
N ASN A 272 -20.06 -40.56 -6.43
CA ASN A 272 -20.48 -39.59 -5.44
C ASN A 272 -20.13 -38.16 -5.84
N LEU A 273 -18.96 -37.97 -6.45
CA LEU A 273 -18.54 -36.66 -6.96
C LEU A 273 -19.47 -36.18 -8.08
N ASN A 274 -19.89 -37.08 -8.97
CA ASN A 274 -20.85 -36.75 -10.02
C ASN A 274 -22.22 -36.36 -9.44
N LEU A 275 -22.75 -37.13 -8.50
CA LEU A 275 -24.02 -36.82 -7.83
C LEU A 275 -24.00 -35.47 -7.10
N LEU A 276 -22.90 -35.19 -6.38
CA LEU A 276 -22.69 -33.91 -5.71
C LEU A 276 -22.63 -32.77 -6.74
N THR A 277 -21.82 -32.92 -7.78
CA THR A 277 -21.67 -31.92 -8.84
C THR A 277 -23.01 -31.63 -9.53
N ASP A 278 -23.80 -32.65 -9.83
CA ASP A 278 -25.12 -32.52 -10.46
C ASP A 278 -26.13 -31.80 -9.54
N SER A 279 -26.13 -32.10 -8.25
CA SER A 279 -26.97 -31.41 -7.25
C SER A 279 -26.61 -29.92 -7.15
N LEU A 280 -25.32 -29.63 -6.98
CA LEU A 280 -24.81 -28.27 -6.81
C LEU A 280 -25.00 -27.42 -8.07
N SER A 281 -24.89 -28.03 -9.25
CA SER A 281 -25.10 -27.35 -10.54
C SER A 281 -26.54 -26.84 -10.72
N LYS A 282 -27.53 -27.38 -9.98
CA LYS A 282 -28.92 -26.90 -10.00
C LYS A 282 -29.14 -25.64 -9.16
N ILE A 283 -28.23 -25.32 -8.25
CA ILE A 283 -28.29 -24.16 -7.36
C ILE A 283 -26.93 -23.42 -7.33
N PRO A 284 -26.43 -22.97 -8.49
CA PRO A 284 -25.04 -22.54 -8.65
C PRO A 284 -24.68 -21.32 -7.78
N ASN A 285 -25.61 -20.37 -7.63
CA ASN A 285 -25.36 -19.10 -6.93
C ASN A 285 -25.49 -19.18 -5.40
N LYS A 286 -25.87 -20.34 -4.84
CA LYS A 286 -25.93 -20.49 -3.38
C LYS A 286 -24.53 -20.68 -2.81
N ALA A 287 -24.32 -20.18 -1.60
CA ALA A 287 -23.10 -20.42 -0.84
C ALA A 287 -22.88 -21.94 -0.70
N TYR A 288 -21.65 -22.37 -0.97
CA TYR A 288 -21.22 -23.73 -0.68
C TYR A 288 -21.03 -23.85 0.83
N LEU A 289 -21.67 -24.85 1.45
CA LEU A 289 -21.62 -25.09 2.89
C LEU A 289 -20.97 -26.43 3.16
N ILE A 290 -19.96 -26.43 4.03
CA ILE A 290 -19.35 -27.65 4.56
C ILE A 290 -20.41 -28.33 5.47
N ASN A 291 -20.76 -29.60 5.18
CA ASN A 291 -21.69 -30.48 5.94
C ASN A 291 -23.23 -30.30 5.83
N LYS A 292 -23.78 -29.50 4.91
CA LYS A 292 -25.25 -29.39 4.70
C LYS A 292 -25.76 -29.88 3.34
N GLN A 293 -25.14 -30.93 2.79
CA GLN A 293 -25.70 -31.72 1.67
C GLN A 293 -26.03 -33.12 2.23
N PRO A 294 -27.13 -33.77 1.82
CA PRO A 294 -27.70 -34.92 2.52
C PRO A 294 -26.66 -36.04 2.68
N LEU A 295 -26.26 -36.26 3.94
CA LEU A 295 -25.26 -37.24 4.34
C LEU A 295 -25.88 -38.64 4.25
N ASN A 296 -25.35 -39.46 3.35
CA ASN A 296 -25.44 -40.91 3.46
C ASN A 296 -24.83 -41.31 4.84
N PRO A 297 -25.41 -42.24 5.61
CA PRO A 297 -24.83 -42.73 6.86
C PRO A 297 -23.39 -43.27 6.74
N ASN A 298 -22.95 -43.62 5.53
CA ASN A 298 -21.59 -44.02 5.20
C ASN A 298 -20.64 -42.85 4.86
N PHE A 299 -21.09 -41.60 5.02
CA PHE A 299 -20.34 -40.39 4.67
C PHE A 299 -19.74 -39.75 5.94
N GLN A 300 -18.55 -40.21 6.32
CA GLN A 300 -17.62 -39.45 7.14
C GLN A 300 -16.45 -39.09 6.23
N VAL A 301 -16.29 -37.83 5.84
CA VAL A 301 -15.19 -37.41 4.97
C VAL A 301 -14.37 -36.33 5.66
N ASP A 302 -13.53 -36.77 6.59
CA ASP A 302 -12.41 -35.98 7.14
C ASP A 302 -11.44 -35.52 6.01
N ASN A 303 -11.50 -36.16 4.84
CA ASN A 303 -10.58 -35.94 3.72
C ASN A 303 -10.93 -34.73 2.84
N ILE A 304 -12.20 -34.30 2.79
CA ILE A 304 -12.56 -33.05 2.11
C ILE A 304 -12.06 -31.89 2.97
N LEU A 305 -12.16 -32.00 4.30
CA LEU A 305 -11.54 -31.04 5.22
C LEU A 305 -10.01 -30.99 5.02
N GLN A 306 -9.33 -32.10 4.69
CA GLN A 306 -7.89 -32.09 4.35
C GLN A 306 -7.53 -31.37 3.05
N LEU A 307 -8.40 -31.37 2.03
CA LEU A 307 -8.22 -30.55 0.81
C LEU A 307 -8.29 -29.04 1.08
N PHE A 308 -8.84 -28.69 2.23
CA PHE A 308 -9.31 -27.36 2.58
C PHE A 308 -8.55 -26.80 3.80
N ALA A 309 -8.00 -27.66 4.67
CA ALA A 309 -7.28 -27.29 5.87
C ALA A 309 -5.81 -26.92 5.57
N LYS A 310 -5.52 -25.63 5.59
CA LYS A 310 -4.31 -25.15 6.27
C LYS A 310 -4.67 -25.10 7.76
N GLU A 311 -3.85 -25.67 8.63
CA GLU A 311 -4.20 -25.99 10.03
C GLU A 311 -5.27 -25.06 10.66
N GLY A 312 -6.48 -25.58 10.89
CA GLY A 312 -7.56 -24.92 11.67
C GLY A 312 -8.40 -23.83 10.98
N MET A 313 -8.02 -23.32 9.79
CA MET A 313 -8.68 -22.14 9.17
C MET A 313 -10.15 -22.36 8.73
N LEU A 314 -10.57 -23.60 8.50
CA LEU A 314 -11.92 -23.90 7.97
C LEU A 314 -12.86 -24.58 8.95
N ASP A 315 -12.37 -24.94 10.14
CA ASP A 315 -13.23 -25.41 11.22
C ASP A 315 -14.23 -24.32 11.64
N GLU A 316 -13.83 -23.04 11.55
CA GLU A 316 -14.70 -21.90 11.82
C GLU A 316 -15.91 -21.82 10.86
N TYR A 317 -15.73 -22.28 9.61
CA TYR A 317 -16.70 -22.16 8.52
C TYR A 317 -17.55 -23.42 8.31
N GLN A 318 -17.47 -24.39 9.21
CA GLN A 318 -18.40 -25.52 9.20
C GLN A 318 -19.84 -25.01 9.28
N MET A 319 -20.67 -25.44 8.33
CA MET A 319 -22.08 -25.01 8.19
C MET A 319 -22.29 -23.50 7.97
N LYS A 320 -21.22 -22.72 7.71
CA LYS A 320 -21.28 -21.29 7.39
C LYS A 320 -20.79 -21.02 5.97
N PRO A 321 -21.21 -19.91 5.33
CA PRO A 321 -20.63 -19.49 4.07
C PRO A 321 -19.13 -19.21 4.23
N ILE A 322 -18.32 -19.73 3.29
CA ILE A 322 -16.87 -19.50 3.30
C ILE A 322 -16.56 -18.22 2.50
N PRO A 323 -15.76 -17.28 3.02
CA PRO A 323 -15.29 -16.13 2.26
C PRO A 323 -14.51 -16.56 1.01
N ALA A 324 -14.81 -15.93 -0.13
CA ALA A 324 -14.18 -16.30 -1.40
C ALA A 324 -12.69 -15.98 -1.46
N LYS A 325 -12.23 -14.95 -0.73
CA LYS A 325 -10.81 -14.58 -0.63
C LYS A 325 -9.90 -15.72 -0.19
N LEU A 326 -10.41 -16.65 0.61
CA LEU A 326 -9.63 -17.82 1.07
C LEU A 326 -9.22 -18.74 -0.08
N PHE A 327 -9.91 -18.68 -1.23
CA PHE A 327 -9.66 -19.53 -2.40
C PHE A 327 -9.10 -18.78 -3.59
N SER A 328 -9.69 -17.62 -3.91
CA SER A 328 -9.33 -16.86 -5.11
C SER A 328 -8.47 -15.62 -4.82
N GLY A 329 -8.12 -15.38 -3.55
CA GLY A 329 -7.72 -14.06 -3.10
C GLY A 329 -8.81 -13.02 -3.43
N PHE A 330 -8.41 -11.76 -3.47
CA PHE A 330 -9.26 -10.68 -3.95
C PHE A 330 -9.32 -10.68 -5.48
N SER A 331 -10.05 -11.62 -6.07
CA SER A 331 -10.20 -11.73 -7.52
C SER A 331 -11.03 -10.58 -8.09
N LEU A 332 -10.73 -10.17 -9.32
CA LEU A 332 -11.47 -9.11 -10.01
C LEU A 332 -12.96 -9.50 -10.18
N GLU A 333 -13.22 -10.75 -10.57
CA GLU A 333 -14.58 -11.24 -10.80
C GLU A 333 -15.52 -11.06 -9.59
N LYS A 334 -15.00 -11.31 -8.38
CA LYS A 334 -15.82 -11.28 -7.16
C LYS A 334 -15.85 -9.93 -6.45
N TYR A 335 -14.77 -9.17 -6.51
CA TYR A 335 -14.59 -7.98 -5.69
C TYR A 335 -14.63 -6.66 -6.49
N ALA A 336 -14.66 -6.71 -7.83
CA ALA A 336 -14.67 -5.49 -8.66
C ALA A 336 -15.83 -4.54 -8.33
N SER A 337 -17.05 -5.06 -8.17
CA SER A 337 -18.21 -4.23 -7.86
C SER A 337 -18.09 -3.54 -6.49
N ILE A 338 -17.40 -4.17 -5.54
CA ILE A 338 -17.13 -3.57 -4.23
C ILE A 338 -16.18 -2.39 -4.38
N VAL A 339 -15.11 -2.51 -5.17
CA VAL A 339 -14.14 -1.43 -5.36
C VAL A 339 -14.70 -0.30 -6.23
N TYR A 340 -15.36 -0.65 -7.33
CA TYR A 340 -15.71 0.30 -8.39
C TYR A 340 -17.15 0.83 -8.31
N ASN A 341 -18.05 0.10 -7.65
CA ASN A 341 -19.50 0.38 -7.68
C ASN A 341 -20.15 0.37 -6.30
N SER A 342 -19.38 0.35 -5.21
CA SER A 342 -19.92 0.52 -3.87
C SER A 342 -19.64 1.93 -3.35
N THR A 343 -20.51 2.41 -2.46
CA THR A 343 -20.33 3.71 -1.80
C THR A 343 -18.99 3.77 -1.08
N ILE A 344 -18.63 2.72 -0.33
CA ILE A 344 -17.40 2.69 0.46
C ILE A 344 -16.14 2.60 -0.41
N GLY A 345 -16.18 1.84 -1.51
CA GLY A 345 -15.08 1.74 -2.46
C GLY A 345 -14.77 3.09 -3.12
N ILE A 346 -15.81 3.82 -3.53
CA ILE A 346 -15.65 5.15 -4.12
C ILE A 346 -15.18 6.17 -3.08
N MET A 347 -15.71 6.14 -1.86
CA MET A 347 -15.24 6.98 -0.74
C MET A 347 -13.75 6.79 -0.47
N LEU A 348 -13.30 5.53 -0.37
CA LEU A 348 -11.90 5.20 -0.19
C LEU A 348 -11.05 5.68 -1.37
N MET A 349 -11.50 5.44 -2.61
CA MET A 349 -10.76 5.86 -3.78
C MET A 349 -10.65 7.39 -3.89
N ARG A 350 -11.68 8.15 -3.52
CA ARG A 350 -11.61 9.62 -3.42
C ARG A 350 -10.53 10.07 -2.46
N PHE A 351 -10.45 9.43 -1.29
CA PHE A 351 -9.42 9.72 -0.30
C PHE A 351 -8.01 9.42 -0.83
N ILE A 352 -7.81 8.22 -1.42
CA ILE A 352 -6.52 7.81 -1.99
C ILE A 352 -6.09 8.75 -3.11
N ALA A 353 -7.00 9.09 -4.03
CA ALA A 353 -6.73 10.03 -5.11
C ALA A 353 -6.33 11.41 -4.59
N PHE A 354 -7.03 11.89 -3.56
CA PHE A 354 -6.67 13.15 -2.90
C PHE A 354 -5.28 13.08 -2.28
N ALA A 355 -5.01 12.03 -1.51
CA ALA A 355 -3.74 11.85 -0.81
C ALA A 355 -2.55 11.83 -1.77
N TYR A 356 -2.60 11.01 -2.82
CA TYR A 356 -1.51 10.88 -3.79
C TYR A 356 -1.31 12.16 -4.62
N LEU A 357 -2.37 12.74 -5.19
CA LEU A 357 -2.22 13.94 -5.99
C LEU A 357 -1.72 15.12 -5.14
N TYR A 358 -2.30 15.34 -3.97
CA TYR A 358 -1.89 16.46 -3.12
C TYR A 358 -0.47 16.27 -2.57
N HIS A 359 -0.05 15.03 -2.24
CA HIS A 359 1.33 14.74 -1.83
C HIS A 359 2.35 15.26 -2.85
N TYR A 360 2.17 14.93 -4.14
CA TYR A 360 3.07 15.39 -5.20
C TYR A 360 2.96 16.90 -5.45
N LEU A 361 1.74 17.47 -5.48
CA LEU A 361 1.56 18.91 -5.68
C LEU A 361 2.18 19.73 -4.53
N ASN A 362 2.02 19.27 -3.29
CA ASN A 362 2.64 19.86 -2.11
C ASN A 362 4.18 19.86 -2.24
N TRP A 363 4.77 18.75 -2.70
CA TRP A 363 6.20 18.67 -3.00
C TRP A 363 6.61 19.76 -4.01
N PHE A 364 5.99 19.78 -5.20
CA PHE A 364 6.40 20.72 -6.25
C PHE A 364 6.12 22.19 -5.92
N SER A 365 5.13 22.49 -5.06
CA SER A 365 4.84 23.85 -4.60
C SER A 365 5.95 24.47 -3.74
N LYS A 366 6.77 23.64 -3.07
CA LYS A 366 7.79 24.07 -2.10
C LYS A 366 9.13 24.40 -2.78
N THR A 367 9.08 25.25 -3.81
CA THR A 367 10.26 25.59 -4.65
C THR A 367 11.44 26.18 -3.87
N GLU A 368 11.22 26.89 -2.76
CA GLU A 368 12.29 27.51 -1.98
C GLU A 368 12.95 26.59 -0.94
N ILE A 369 12.23 25.56 -0.49
CA ILE A 369 12.72 24.57 0.48
C ILE A 369 13.39 23.41 -0.27
N ILE A 370 12.76 22.99 -1.36
CA ILE A 370 13.18 21.83 -2.14
C ILE A 370 14.15 22.24 -3.25
N ARG A 371 13.94 23.40 -3.89
CA ARG A 371 14.84 23.94 -4.91
C ARG A 371 15.17 22.93 -6.00
N TRP A 372 14.18 22.11 -6.39
CA TRP A 372 14.33 21.10 -7.45
C TRP A 372 14.77 21.72 -8.79
N HIS A 373 14.50 23.01 -9.00
CA HIS A 373 14.93 23.77 -10.17
C HIS A 373 16.36 24.36 -10.07
N GLN A 374 17.04 24.22 -8.92
CA GLN A 374 18.43 24.68 -8.70
C GLN A 374 19.46 23.54 -8.80
N VAL A 375 19.02 22.34 -9.20
CA VAL A 375 19.86 21.17 -9.43
C VAL A 375 20.76 21.41 -10.67
N PRO A 376 22.02 20.90 -10.71
CA PRO A 376 22.89 21.06 -11.87
C PRO A 376 22.21 20.63 -13.18
N LYS A 377 22.38 21.42 -14.26
CA LYS A 377 21.68 21.22 -15.55
C LYS A 377 21.79 19.80 -16.09
N LEU A 378 22.96 19.16 -15.97
CA LEU A 378 23.17 17.79 -16.42
C LEU A 378 22.33 16.77 -15.64
N ARG A 379 22.27 16.91 -14.31
CA ARG A 379 21.42 16.05 -13.47
C ARG A 379 19.94 16.29 -13.77
N PHE A 380 19.54 17.56 -13.93
CA PHE A 380 18.16 17.89 -14.28
C PHE A 380 17.76 17.31 -15.64
N ALA A 381 18.64 17.37 -16.65
CA ALA A 381 18.40 16.73 -17.94
C ALA A 381 18.23 15.20 -17.81
N ALA A 382 19.04 14.54 -16.97
CA ALA A 382 18.89 13.12 -16.68
C ALA A 382 17.54 12.80 -15.98
N VAL A 383 17.12 13.63 -15.02
CA VAL A 383 15.80 13.50 -14.37
C VAL A 383 14.67 13.60 -15.39
N ILE A 384 14.71 14.59 -16.29
CA ILE A 384 13.67 14.75 -17.32
C ILE A 384 13.69 13.58 -18.31
N LEU A 385 14.87 13.11 -18.73
CA LEU A 385 14.96 11.94 -19.62
C LEU A 385 14.36 10.69 -18.96
N LEU A 386 14.75 10.39 -17.72
CA LEU A 386 14.22 9.24 -16.97
C LEU A 386 12.71 9.37 -16.75
N TRP A 387 12.22 10.58 -16.48
CA TRP A 387 10.78 10.84 -16.34
C TRP A 387 10.01 10.62 -17.65
N VAL A 388 10.54 11.05 -18.79
CA VAL A 388 9.92 10.78 -20.10
C VAL A 388 9.90 9.28 -20.39
N VAL A 389 11.00 8.56 -20.12
CA VAL A 389 11.06 7.10 -20.28
C VAL A 389 10.04 6.40 -19.38
N ALA A 390 9.95 6.79 -18.11
CA ALA A 390 8.94 6.31 -17.16
C ALA A 390 7.51 6.54 -17.68
N SER A 391 7.23 7.74 -18.19
CA SER A 391 5.93 8.11 -18.74
C SER A 391 5.55 7.27 -19.96
N VAL A 392 6.52 6.95 -20.82
CA VAL A 392 6.33 6.08 -21.99
C VAL A 392 5.98 4.65 -21.56
N PHE A 393 6.64 4.11 -20.54
CA PHE A 393 6.31 2.76 -20.04
C PHE A 393 4.89 2.68 -19.50
N TYR A 394 4.45 3.64 -18.68
CA TYR A 394 3.06 3.68 -18.19
C TYR A 394 2.04 3.89 -19.31
N ALA A 395 2.37 4.69 -20.31
CA ALA A 395 1.49 4.90 -21.47
C ALA A 395 1.38 3.65 -22.35
N TYR A 396 2.43 2.83 -22.43
CA TYR A 396 2.44 1.57 -23.17
C TYR A 396 1.70 0.46 -22.44
N ASP A 397 2.07 0.18 -21.19
CA ASP A 397 1.43 -0.83 -20.34
C ASP A 397 1.63 -0.45 -18.87
N TYR A 398 0.51 -0.24 -18.16
CA TYR A 398 0.56 0.24 -16.78
C TYR A 398 1.23 -0.76 -15.81
N SER A 399 1.03 -2.06 -16.05
CA SER A 399 1.67 -3.12 -15.25
C SER A 399 3.18 -3.12 -15.48
N LEU A 400 3.64 -2.95 -16.72
CA LEU A 400 5.06 -2.79 -17.03
C LEU A 400 5.66 -1.55 -16.36
N GLY A 401 4.95 -0.42 -16.41
CA GLY A 401 5.36 0.81 -15.73
C GLY A 401 5.51 0.61 -14.21
N LEU A 402 4.57 -0.09 -13.58
CA LEU A 402 4.65 -0.47 -12.17
C LEU A 402 5.89 -1.30 -11.87
N SER A 403 6.12 -2.39 -12.61
CA SER A 403 7.24 -3.29 -12.38
C SER A 403 8.59 -2.60 -12.54
N LEU A 404 8.76 -1.81 -13.61
CA LEU A 404 10.03 -1.13 -13.91
C LEU A 404 10.35 0.00 -12.93
N LEU A 405 9.32 0.73 -12.46
CA LEU A 405 9.51 1.83 -11.53
C LEU A 405 9.31 1.45 -10.08
N PHE A 406 8.95 0.20 -9.77
CA PHE A 406 8.83 -0.28 -8.40
C PHE A 406 10.09 0.03 -7.59
N PHE A 407 11.27 -0.18 -8.16
CA PHE A 407 12.53 0.17 -7.49
C PHE A 407 12.63 1.64 -7.11
N LEU A 408 12.32 2.54 -8.03
CA LEU A 408 12.37 3.98 -7.79
C LEU A 408 11.27 4.40 -6.80
N SER A 409 10.06 3.86 -6.98
CA SER A 409 8.90 4.11 -6.13
C SER A 409 9.05 3.54 -4.72
N PHE A 410 9.78 2.45 -4.52
CA PHE A 410 9.95 1.90 -3.19
C PHE A 410 11.17 2.51 -2.50
N SER A 411 12.25 2.75 -3.26
CA SER A 411 13.48 3.30 -2.70
C SER A 411 13.32 4.72 -2.19
N HIS A 412 12.53 5.60 -2.85
CA HIS A 412 12.33 6.95 -2.32
C HIS A 412 11.64 6.91 -0.94
N VAL A 413 10.59 6.10 -0.79
CA VAL A 413 9.90 5.89 0.50
C VAL A 413 10.88 5.45 1.59
N LEU A 414 11.68 4.41 1.32
CA LEU A 414 12.65 3.90 2.31
C LEU A 414 13.69 4.96 2.66
N LEU A 415 14.23 5.67 1.67
CA LEU A 415 15.25 6.70 1.84
C LEU A 415 14.71 7.95 2.55
N GLU A 416 13.40 8.18 2.53
CA GLU A 416 12.74 9.28 3.24
C GLU A 416 12.49 8.95 4.72
N PHE A 417 12.48 7.69 5.14
CA PHE A 417 12.19 7.32 6.53
C PHE A 417 12.98 8.09 7.60
N PRO A 418 14.31 8.33 7.47
CA PRO A 418 15.02 9.13 8.47
C PRO A 418 14.50 10.57 8.55
N LEU A 419 14.10 11.19 7.43
CA LEU A 419 13.44 12.49 7.43
C LEU A 419 12.12 12.46 8.21
N ASN A 420 11.32 11.41 8.01
CA ASN A 420 10.05 11.24 8.72
C ASN A 420 10.26 11.17 10.23
N ILE A 421 11.28 10.43 10.69
CA ILE A 421 11.66 10.37 12.11
C ILE A 421 12.13 11.74 12.63
N ILE A 422 12.98 12.44 11.87
CA ILE A 422 13.44 13.79 12.26
C ILE A 422 12.28 14.78 12.35
N SER A 423 11.29 14.68 11.47
CA SER A 423 10.11 15.54 11.47
C SER A 423 9.25 15.30 12.70
N ILE A 424 9.00 14.04 13.07
CA ILE A 424 8.25 13.66 14.29
C ILE A 424 8.97 14.20 15.54
N VAL A 425 10.27 13.94 15.67
CA VAL A 425 11.07 14.45 16.80
C VAL A 425 11.09 15.98 16.82
N GLY A 426 11.14 16.60 15.64
CA GLY A 426 11.07 18.05 15.45
C GLY A 426 9.76 18.64 15.96
N ILE A 427 8.61 18.05 15.62
CA ILE A 427 7.28 18.47 16.11
C ILE A 427 7.27 18.50 17.64
N GLY A 428 7.77 17.45 18.29
CA GLY A 428 7.83 17.40 19.76
C GLY A 428 8.66 18.53 20.36
N LYS A 429 9.85 18.79 19.79
CA LYS A 429 10.73 19.89 20.22
C LYS A 429 10.09 21.26 20.05
N GLU A 430 9.51 21.51 18.88
CA GLU A 430 8.87 22.79 18.57
C GLU A 430 7.61 23.01 19.42
N SER A 431 6.81 21.97 19.66
CA SER A 431 5.63 22.04 20.51
C SER A 431 6.01 22.41 21.95
N MET A 432 7.05 21.77 22.50
CA MET A 432 7.57 22.13 23.84
C MET A 432 8.10 23.57 23.88
N ALA A 433 8.76 24.04 22.82
CA ALA A 433 9.24 25.41 22.74
C ALA A 433 8.07 26.43 22.69
N ILE A 434 7.02 26.12 21.93
CA ILE A 434 5.80 26.94 21.84
C ILE A 434 5.07 26.98 23.18
N MET A 435 4.96 25.86 23.89
CA MET A 435 4.34 25.82 25.22
C MET A 435 5.05 26.73 26.22
N LYS A 436 6.38 26.86 26.11
CA LYS A 436 7.19 27.71 27.01
C LYS A 436 7.20 29.19 26.59
N ASN A 437 7.30 29.46 25.29
CA ASN A 437 7.63 30.79 24.77
C ASN A 437 6.51 31.44 23.95
N GLY A 438 5.37 30.74 23.78
CA GLY A 438 4.29 31.14 22.90
C GLY A 438 4.59 30.91 21.41
N PHE A 439 3.59 31.20 20.56
CA PHE A 439 3.71 31.06 19.10
C PHE A 439 4.39 32.29 18.47
N LYS A 440 5.62 32.58 18.93
CA LYS A 440 6.46 33.65 18.39
C LYS A 440 7.65 33.04 17.66
N ALA A 441 7.95 33.56 16.47
CA ALA A 441 9.11 33.16 15.68
C ALA A 441 10.37 33.20 16.56
N PRO A 442 11.28 32.19 16.49
CA PRO A 442 12.55 32.27 17.19
C PRO A 442 13.27 33.54 16.72
N THR A 443 13.55 34.45 17.65
CA THR A 443 14.49 35.54 17.40
C THR A 443 15.87 34.90 17.29
N ASN A 444 16.34 34.67 16.07
CA ASN A 444 17.74 34.35 15.83
C ASN A 444 18.63 35.54 16.16
#